data_AF-A0A2D5ADF2-F1
#
_entry.id   AF-A0A2D5ADF2-F1
#
_cell.length_a   1.000
_cell.length_b   1.000
_cell.length_c   1.000
_cell.angle_alpha   90.00
_cell.angle_beta   90.00
_cell.angle_gamma   90.00
#
_symmetry.space_group_name_H-M   'P 1'
#
loop_
_entity.id
_entity.type
_entity.pdbx_description
1 polymer ?
#
loop_
_entity_poly.entity_id
_entity_poly.type
_entity_poly.pdbx_seq_one_letter_code
_entity_poly.pdbx_strand_id
1 'polypeptide(L)'
;MSIIDTSMTAPPVVGEQWTGPLPAKLGSPPADRAVRSEGRPDQASFLRGMVRELGGDPDSAKGATREGIVSVAARRLVADAFVEPMLREAREAAQPTGIFAPGAGEKRFSHLVDRSMADRIVDGHNFGLVDALERSLQRQVTGLAAPAATAGLDSEIFA
;
A
#
# COMPACT_ATOMS: atom_id res chain seq x y z
N MET A 1 2.28 6.57 -56.24
CA MET A 1 1.70 5.25 -55.91
C MET A 1 2.74 4.51 -55.08
N SER A 2 2.63 4.58 -53.76
CA SER A 2 3.65 4.07 -52.82
C SER A 2 3.23 2.69 -52.34
N ILE A 3 4.04 1.69 -52.67
CA ILE A 3 3.96 0.32 -52.17
C ILE A 3 4.50 0.30 -50.74
N ILE A 4 3.73 -0.29 -49.83
CA ILE A 4 4.06 -0.43 -48.41
C ILE A 4 4.55 -1.87 -48.23
N ASP A 5 5.85 -2.05 -48.02
CA ASP A 5 6.43 -3.36 -47.74
C ASP A 5 6.20 -3.70 -46.26
N THR A 6 5.31 -4.67 -46.03
CA THR A 6 5.09 -5.31 -44.73
C THR A 6 6.24 -6.27 -44.49
N SER A 7 7.20 -5.86 -43.65
CA SER A 7 8.22 -6.77 -43.11
C SER A 7 7.86 -7.09 -41.66
N MET A 8 7.37 -8.31 -41.43
CA MET A 8 7.16 -8.91 -40.11
C MET A 8 8.50 -8.95 -39.34
N THR A 9 8.61 -8.18 -38.26
CA THR A 9 9.70 -8.33 -37.28
C THR A 9 9.38 -9.51 -36.37
N ALA A 10 10.17 -10.58 -36.50
CA ALA A 10 10.20 -11.71 -35.57
C ALA A 10 10.78 -11.28 -34.20
N PRO A 11 10.35 -11.88 -33.08
CA PRO A 11 10.85 -11.53 -31.75
C PRO A 11 12.31 -12.00 -31.55
N PRO A 12 13.12 -11.30 -30.74
CA PRO A 12 14.51 -11.67 -30.50
C PRO A 12 14.61 -12.97 -29.69
N VAL A 13 15.35 -13.94 -30.23
CA VAL A 13 15.76 -15.16 -29.55
C VAL A 13 16.80 -14.80 -28.48
N VAL A 14 16.43 -15.04 -27.22
CA VAL A 14 17.35 -15.07 -26.07
C VAL A 14 18.19 -16.34 -26.20
N GLY A 15 19.51 -16.23 -26.39
CA GLY A 15 20.38 -17.41 -26.25
C GLY A 15 21.71 -17.48 -27.00
N GLU A 16 22.29 -16.39 -27.51
CA GLU A 16 23.64 -16.49 -28.10
C GLU A 16 24.73 -16.34 -27.04
N GLN A 17 25.20 -17.49 -26.56
CA GLN A 17 26.47 -17.66 -25.87
C GLN A 17 27.62 -17.14 -26.75
N TRP A 18 28.46 -16.28 -26.20
CA TRP A 18 29.55 -15.64 -26.92
C TRP A 18 30.71 -16.63 -27.14
N THR A 19 31.01 -16.99 -28.39
CA THR A 19 32.14 -17.86 -28.76
C THR A 19 33.20 -17.08 -29.54
N GLY A 20 33.85 -16.11 -28.88
CA GLY A 20 34.97 -15.35 -29.44
C GLY A 20 36.19 -15.40 -28.52
N PRO A 21 37.43 -15.24 -29.05
CA PRO A 21 38.63 -15.19 -28.22
C PRO A 21 38.62 -13.96 -27.31
N LEU A 22 38.92 -14.18 -26.01
CA LEU A 22 38.95 -13.15 -24.97
C LEU A 22 39.99 -12.05 -25.29
N PRO A 23 39.68 -10.75 -25.10
CA PRO A 23 40.65 -9.68 -25.29
C PRO A 23 41.74 -9.74 -24.20
N ALA A 24 43.00 -9.87 -24.61
CA ALA A 24 44.17 -10.07 -23.74
C ALA A 24 44.65 -8.81 -22.98
N LYS A 25 43.82 -7.78 -22.80
CA LYS A 25 44.20 -6.59 -22.04
C LYS A 25 43.02 -6.07 -21.23
N LEU A 26 42.92 -6.55 -19.98
CA LEU A 26 42.17 -5.87 -18.95
C LEU A 26 42.92 -4.57 -18.62
N GLY A 27 42.36 -3.44 -19.04
CA GLY A 27 42.92 -2.12 -18.75
C GLY A 27 43.15 -1.95 -17.24
N SER A 28 44.27 -1.31 -16.90
CA SER A 28 44.62 -0.92 -15.54
C SER A 28 43.45 -0.18 -14.88
N PRO A 29 43.16 -0.43 -13.59
CA PRO A 29 42.08 0.25 -12.90
C PRO A 29 42.43 1.75 -12.80
N PRO A 30 41.52 2.68 -13.13
CA PRO A 30 41.74 4.06 -12.75
C PRO A 30 41.76 4.13 -11.22
N ALA A 31 42.84 4.70 -10.71
CA ALA A 31 42.98 5.13 -9.33
C ALA A 31 41.97 6.26 -9.08
N ASP A 32 40.73 5.89 -8.87
CA ASP A 32 39.76 6.76 -8.22
C ASP A 32 38.81 5.89 -7.38
N ARG A 33 39.39 5.35 -6.31
CA ARG A 33 38.64 4.87 -5.15
C ARG A 33 38.15 6.09 -4.36
N ALA A 34 37.51 7.03 -5.06
CA ALA A 34 36.63 7.99 -4.45
C ALA A 34 35.51 7.15 -3.83
N VAL A 35 35.60 7.03 -2.50
CA VAL A 35 34.56 6.64 -1.56
C VAL A 35 33.19 6.67 -2.21
N ARG A 36 32.75 5.51 -2.71
CA ARG A 36 31.35 5.27 -3.01
C ARG A 36 30.67 5.13 -1.65
N SER A 37 30.45 6.26 -0.96
CA SER A 37 29.47 6.33 0.10
C SER A 37 28.12 6.24 -0.59
N GLU A 38 27.73 5.03 -0.97
CA GLU A 38 26.34 4.72 -1.26
C GLU A 38 25.56 5.09 0.01
N GLY A 39 24.85 6.20 -0.09
CA GLY A 39 24.14 6.82 1.00
C GLY A 39 23.21 5.78 1.63
N ARG A 40 23.38 5.58 2.93
CA ARG A 40 22.39 4.90 3.76
C ARG A 40 21.01 5.48 3.39
N PRO A 41 20.01 4.68 3.02
CA PRO A 41 18.73 5.20 2.57
C PRO A 41 18.18 6.14 3.65
N ASP A 42 17.82 7.36 3.24
CA ASP A 42 17.23 8.36 4.13
C ASP A 42 15.91 7.80 4.68
N GLN A 43 15.98 7.28 5.90
CA GLN A 43 14.87 6.62 6.55
C GLN A 43 13.66 7.56 6.62
N ALA A 44 13.87 8.85 6.94
CA ALA A 44 12.78 9.81 7.05
C ALA A 44 12.04 10.00 5.72
N SER A 45 12.76 10.07 4.60
CA SER A 45 12.12 10.19 3.28
C SER A 45 11.39 8.92 2.86
N PHE A 46 11.91 7.75 3.21
CA PHE A 46 11.18 6.49 3.03
C PHE A 46 9.88 6.47 3.85
N LEU A 47 9.95 6.86 5.13
CA LEU A 47 8.78 6.90 6.01
C LEU A 47 7.71 7.87 5.48
N ARG A 48 8.12 9.07 5.05
CA ARG A 48 7.22 10.04 4.41
C ARG A 48 6.57 9.50 3.13
N GLY A 49 7.32 8.77 2.31
CA GLY A 49 6.79 8.09 1.13
C GLY A 49 5.70 7.09 1.47
N MET A 50 5.90 6.28 2.52
CA MET A 50 4.87 5.35 2.99
C MET A 50 3.63 6.09 3.52
N VAL A 51 3.81 7.14 4.33
CA VAL A 51 2.66 7.92 4.83
C VAL A 51 1.81 8.48 3.70
N ARG A 52 2.46 8.98 2.64
CA ARG A 52 1.77 9.46 1.44
C ARG A 52 0.96 8.35 0.77
N GLU A 53 1.54 7.16 0.62
CA GLU A 53 0.86 6.01 0.00
C GLU A 53 -0.34 5.54 0.82
N LEU A 54 -0.22 5.59 2.15
CA LEU A 54 -1.33 5.29 3.04
C LEU A 54 -2.39 6.42 3.10
N GLY A 55 -2.20 7.53 2.39
CA GLY A 55 -3.14 8.66 2.34
C GLY A 55 -3.05 9.61 3.52
N GLY A 56 -2.00 9.51 4.35
CA GLY A 56 -1.72 10.46 5.43
C GLY A 56 -0.92 11.67 4.96
N ASP A 57 -0.77 12.66 5.84
CA ASP A 57 0.05 13.85 5.60
C ASP A 57 1.55 13.56 5.83
N PRO A 58 2.39 13.52 4.77
CA PRO A 58 3.82 13.23 4.90
C PRO A 58 4.62 14.40 5.48
N ASP A 59 4.08 15.63 5.43
CA ASP A 59 4.75 16.84 5.94
C ASP A 59 4.47 17.05 7.43
N SER A 60 3.54 16.27 8.00
CA SER A 60 3.29 16.24 9.43
C SER A 60 4.54 15.81 10.21
N ALA A 61 4.77 16.40 11.39
CA ALA A 61 5.90 16.03 12.25
C ALA A 61 5.92 14.53 12.62
N LYS A 62 4.74 13.89 12.63
CA LYS A 62 4.59 12.44 12.86
C LYS A 62 4.88 11.61 11.62
N GLY A 63 4.75 12.17 10.41
CA GLY A 63 4.93 11.45 9.15
C GLY A 63 6.36 10.97 8.89
N ALA A 64 7.35 11.57 9.56
CA ALA A 64 8.74 11.17 9.53
C ALA A 64 9.13 10.14 10.61
N THR A 65 8.18 9.66 11.43
CA THR A 65 8.44 8.70 12.52
C THR A 65 7.74 7.36 12.28
N ARG A 66 8.26 6.29 12.89
CA ARG A 66 7.63 4.96 12.80
C ARG A 66 6.25 4.97 13.44
N GLU A 67 6.12 5.64 14.58
CA GLU A 67 4.87 5.75 15.34
C GLU A 67 3.79 6.43 14.51
N GLY A 68 4.14 7.49 13.77
CA GLY A 68 3.19 8.16 12.89
C GLY A 68 2.70 7.28 11.75
N ILE A 69 3.59 6.49 11.13
CA ILE A 69 3.17 5.51 10.12
C ILE A 69 2.24 4.47 10.70
N VAL A 70 2.55 3.94 11.88
CA VAL A 70 1.69 2.94 12.53
C VAL A 70 0.30 3.52 12.83
N SER A 71 0.24 4.78 13.27
CA SER A 71 -1.02 5.48 13.52
C SER A 71 -1.82 5.69 12.22
N VAL A 72 -1.17 6.10 11.12
CA VAL A 72 -1.81 6.25 9.80
C VAL A 72 -2.27 4.89 9.27
N ALA A 73 -1.48 3.84 9.41
CA ALA A 73 -1.82 2.48 9.01
C ALA A 73 -3.00 1.90 9.81
N ALA A 74 -3.04 2.14 11.12
CA ALA A 74 -4.15 1.72 11.96
C ALA A 74 -5.47 2.39 11.52
N ARG A 75 -5.46 3.70 11.29
CA ARG A 75 -6.62 4.44 10.77
C ARG A 75 -7.10 3.88 9.44
N ARG A 76 -6.16 3.74 8.49
CA ARG A 76 -6.46 3.21 7.16
C ARG A 76 -7.10 1.82 7.23
N LEU A 77 -6.55 0.94 8.07
CA LEU A 77 -7.09 -0.41 8.22
C LEU A 77 -8.50 -0.39 8.80
N VAL A 78 -8.79 0.46 9.77
CA VAL A 78 -10.14 0.59 10.35
C VAL A 78 -11.12 1.18 9.32
N ALA A 79 -10.70 2.18 8.54
CA ALA A 79 -11.52 2.73 7.48
C ALA A 79 -11.91 1.66 6.46
N ASP A 80 -10.93 0.90 5.95
CA ASP A 80 -11.13 -0.08 4.88
C ASP A 80 -11.84 -1.36 5.35
N ALA A 81 -11.47 -1.87 6.53
CA ALA A 81 -11.95 -3.18 7.00
C ALA A 81 -13.26 -3.11 7.79
N PHE A 82 -13.62 -1.96 8.33
CA PHE A 82 -14.78 -1.82 9.22
C PHE A 82 -15.77 -0.76 8.74
N VAL A 83 -15.31 0.47 8.52
CA VAL A 83 -16.23 1.59 8.23
C VAL A 83 -16.77 1.52 6.80
N GLU A 84 -15.91 1.29 5.81
CA GLU A 84 -16.33 1.21 4.40
C GLU A 84 -17.39 0.10 4.16
N PRO A 85 -17.23 -1.14 4.67
CA PRO A 85 -18.25 -2.17 4.54
C PRO A 85 -19.60 -1.78 5.18
N MET A 86 -19.59 -1.12 6.34
CA MET A 86 -20.81 -0.64 6.99
C MET A 86 -21.53 0.43 6.16
N LEU A 87 -20.77 1.37 5.57
CA LEU A 87 -21.35 2.40 4.69
C LEU A 87 -21.96 1.77 3.43
N ARG A 88 -21.26 0.79 2.85
CA ARG A 88 -21.77 0.04 1.69
C ARG A 88 -23.09 -0.65 2.03
N GLU A 89 -23.15 -1.37 3.14
CA GLU A 89 -24.36 -2.07 3.58
C GLU A 89 -25.51 -1.09 3.85
N ALA A 90 -25.24 -0.01 4.59
CA ALA A 90 -26.23 1.01 4.88
C ALA A 90 -26.80 1.64 3.60
N ARG A 91 -25.92 1.92 2.62
CA ARG A 91 -26.36 2.44 1.32
C ARG A 91 -27.19 1.43 0.56
N GLU A 92 -26.77 0.16 0.51
CA GLU A 92 -27.50 -0.90 -0.18
C GLU A 92 -28.89 -1.13 0.43
N ALA A 93 -29.00 -1.05 1.76
CA ALA A 93 -30.27 -1.14 2.48
C ALA A 93 -31.18 0.08 2.26
N ALA A 94 -30.60 1.28 2.14
CA ALA A 94 -31.34 2.53 2.00
C ALA A 94 -31.69 2.90 0.54
N GLN A 95 -31.46 2.00 -0.43
CA GLN A 95 -31.64 2.34 -1.83
C GLN A 95 -33.09 2.68 -2.17
N PRO A 96 -33.38 3.87 -2.73
CA PRO A 96 -34.71 4.20 -3.19
C PRO A 96 -35.09 3.28 -4.36
N THR A 97 -36.33 2.80 -4.36
CA THR A 97 -36.89 2.05 -5.49
C THR A 97 -37.59 3.02 -6.45
N GLY A 98 -37.54 2.73 -7.76
CA GLY A 98 -38.22 3.52 -8.80
C GLY A 98 -37.33 4.54 -9.51
N ILE A 99 -37.92 5.66 -9.96
CA ILE A 99 -37.27 6.63 -10.86
C ILE A 99 -36.07 7.38 -10.26
N PHE A 100 -35.90 7.32 -8.94
CA PHE A 100 -34.77 7.92 -8.20
C PHE A 100 -33.74 6.88 -7.74
N ALA A 101 -33.89 5.61 -8.15
CA ALA A 101 -32.90 4.59 -7.86
C ALA A 101 -31.54 4.98 -8.48
N PRO A 102 -30.40 4.63 -7.85
CA PRO A 102 -29.10 4.95 -8.41
C PRO A 102 -28.93 4.34 -9.79
N GLY A 103 -28.54 5.19 -10.74
CA GLY A 103 -28.21 4.77 -12.09
C GLY A 103 -26.93 3.92 -12.13
N ALA A 104 -26.69 3.28 -13.28
CA ALA A 104 -25.47 2.50 -13.50
C ALA A 104 -24.18 3.33 -13.34
N GLY A 105 -24.25 4.64 -13.62
CA GLY A 105 -23.13 5.56 -13.37
C GLY A 105 -22.79 5.65 -11.89
N GLU A 106 -23.77 5.99 -11.06
CA GLU A 106 -23.60 6.18 -9.62
C GLU A 106 -23.09 4.91 -8.93
N LYS A 107 -23.69 3.75 -9.25
CA LYS A 107 -23.26 2.45 -8.69
C LYS A 107 -21.78 2.14 -8.91
N ARG A 108 -21.20 2.58 -10.03
CA ARG A 108 -19.77 2.36 -10.33
C ARG A 108 -18.87 3.20 -9.44
N PHE A 109 -19.30 4.41 -9.06
CA PHE A 109 -18.51 5.32 -8.23
C PHE A 109 -18.84 5.24 -6.74
N SER A 110 -19.91 4.54 -6.37
CA SER A 110 -20.37 4.31 -5.02
C SER A 110 -19.25 3.90 -4.04
N HIS A 111 -18.38 2.97 -4.43
CA HIS A 111 -17.26 2.52 -3.59
C HIS A 111 -16.23 3.62 -3.31
N LEU A 112 -15.98 4.53 -4.26
CA LEU A 112 -15.07 5.66 -4.04
C LEU A 112 -15.66 6.65 -3.04
N VAL A 113 -16.98 6.85 -3.09
CA VAL A 113 -17.70 7.70 -2.13
C VAL A 113 -17.60 7.09 -0.74
N ASP A 114 -17.88 5.79 -0.59
CA ASP A 114 -17.78 5.11 0.71
C ASP A 114 -16.38 5.20 1.28
N ARG A 115 -15.36 4.89 0.48
CA ARG A 115 -13.96 4.95 0.90
C ARG A 115 -13.59 6.34 1.40
N SER A 116 -13.95 7.39 0.64
CA SER A 116 -13.67 8.77 1.03
C SER A 116 -14.41 9.19 2.31
N MET A 117 -15.62 8.66 2.51
CA MET A 117 -16.43 8.95 3.68
C MET A 117 -15.94 8.17 4.90
N ALA A 118 -15.51 6.92 4.73
CA ALA A 118 -14.89 6.10 5.75
C ALA A 118 -13.60 6.76 6.28
N ASP A 119 -12.74 7.22 5.39
CA ASP A 119 -11.51 7.96 5.74
C ASP A 119 -11.86 9.20 6.61
N ARG A 120 -12.83 10.02 6.18
CA ARG A 120 -13.28 11.19 6.93
C ARG A 120 -13.91 10.87 8.28
N ILE A 121 -14.67 9.78 8.37
CA ILE A 121 -15.29 9.35 9.62
C ILE A 121 -14.19 8.98 10.61
N VAL A 122 -13.21 8.17 10.19
CA VAL A 122 -12.09 7.74 11.03
C VAL A 122 -11.21 8.92 11.46
N ASP A 123 -11.01 9.91 10.60
CA ASP A 123 -10.24 11.11 10.94
C ASP A 123 -11.00 12.07 11.87
N GLY A 124 -12.31 12.21 11.68
CA GLY A 124 -13.15 13.13 12.43
C GLY A 124 -13.55 12.63 13.82
N HIS A 125 -13.52 11.31 14.04
CA HIS A 125 -13.92 10.69 15.30
C HIS A 125 -12.77 9.94 15.96
N ASN A 126 -12.66 10.06 17.29
CA ASN A 126 -11.66 9.29 18.04
C ASN A 126 -12.16 7.87 18.29
N PHE A 127 -11.82 6.95 17.38
CA PHE A 127 -12.16 5.53 17.50
C PHE A 127 -11.23 4.81 18.47
N GLY A 128 -11.74 4.32 19.60
CA GLY A 128 -10.95 3.49 20.52
C GLY A 128 -10.38 2.21 19.88
N LEU A 129 -11.00 1.74 18.79
CA LEU A 129 -10.48 0.63 17.98
C LEU A 129 -9.16 1.00 17.27
N VAL A 130 -9.04 2.22 16.76
CA VAL A 130 -7.80 2.72 16.15
C VAL A 130 -6.68 2.73 17.19
N ASP A 131 -6.94 3.22 18.41
CA ASP A 131 -5.95 3.22 19.48
C ASP A 131 -5.53 1.80 19.90
N ALA A 132 -6.48 0.87 19.97
CA ALA A 132 -6.19 -0.53 20.28
C ALA A 132 -5.31 -1.17 19.19
N LEU A 133 -5.63 -0.89 17.92
CA LEU A 133 -4.89 -1.38 16.78
C LEU A 133 -3.50 -0.75 16.68
N GLU A 134 -3.38 0.56 16.90
CA GLU A 134 -2.11 1.29 16.92
C GLU A 134 -1.17 0.67 17.97
N ARG A 135 -1.67 0.46 19.20
CA ARG A 135 -0.89 -0.23 20.25
C ARG A 135 -0.49 -1.65 19.86
N SER A 136 -1.37 -2.38 19.17
CA SER A 136 -1.09 -3.74 18.71
C SER A 136 0.01 -3.76 17.65
N LEU A 137 -0.13 -2.91 16.63
CA LEU A 137 0.84 -2.77 15.55
C LEU A 137 2.19 -2.25 16.06
N GLN A 138 2.19 -1.31 17.00
CA GLN A 138 3.42 -0.84 17.65
C GLN A 138 4.14 -2.01 18.34
N ARG A 139 3.45 -2.80 19.18
CA ARG A 139 4.06 -3.97 19.83
C ARG A 139 4.68 -4.94 18.83
N GLN A 140 3.99 -5.18 17.71
CA GLN A 140 4.46 -6.08 16.66
C GLN A 140 5.68 -5.53 15.93
N VAL A 141 5.71 -4.23 15.62
CA VAL A 141 6.83 -3.56 14.94
C VAL A 141 8.06 -3.41 15.84
N THR A 142 7.87 -3.19 17.15
CA THR A 142 8.98 -3.10 18.12
C THR A 142 9.53 -4.48 18.52
N GLY A 143 8.93 -5.58 18.06
CA GLY A 143 9.39 -6.94 18.35
C GLY A 143 9.11 -7.39 19.80
N LEU A 144 8.32 -6.63 20.55
CA LEU A 144 7.84 -6.99 21.89
C LEU A 144 6.60 -7.91 21.83
N ALA A 145 6.45 -8.65 20.73
CA ALA A 145 5.39 -9.63 20.58
C ALA A 145 5.66 -10.79 21.55
N ALA A 146 5.06 -10.72 22.75
CA ALA A 146 4.73 -11.92 23.49
C ALA A 146 3.93 -12.84 22.54
N PRO A 147 4.24 -14.15 22.49
CA PRO A 147 3.54 -15.06 21.62
C PRO A 147 2.05 -14.93 21.90
N ALA A 148 1.26 -14.80 20.83
CA ALA A 148 -0.19 -14.89 20.91
C ALA A 148 -0.51 -16.19 21.64
N ALA A 149 -0.94 -16.06 22.91
CA ALA A 149 -1.67 -17.11 23.55
C ALA A 149 -2.90 -17.32 22.66
N THR A 150 -2.91 -18.43 21.96
CA THR A 150 -4.10 -19.17 21.57
C THR A 150 -4.89 -19.45 22.85
N ALA A 151 -5.50 -18.41 23.43
CA ALA A 151 -6.55 -18.55 24.41
C ALA A 151 -7.79 -18.88 23.59
N GLY A 152 -8.28 -20.10 23.78
CA GLY A 152 -9.37 -20.70 23.04
C GLY A 152 -10.52 -19.73 22.84
N LEU A 153 -10.88 -19.52 21.57
CA LEU A 153 -12.28 -19.32 21.24
C LEU A 153 -12.92 -20.69 21.44
N ASP A 154 -13.33 -20.94 22.69
CA ASP A 154 -14.09 -22.11 23.08
C ASP A 154 -15.29 -22.25 22.14
N SER A 155 -15.29 -23.37 21.44
CA SER A 155 -16.31 -23.85 20.52
C SER A 155 -17.64 -24.20 21.20
N GLU A 156 -17.98 -23.57 22.33
CA GLU A 156 -19.15 -23.92 23.16
C GLU A 156 -20.29 -22.89 23.15
N ILE A 157 -20.19 -21.81 22.37
CA ILE A 157 -21.28 -20.80 22.28
C ILE A 157 -22.33 -21.17 21.20
N PHE A 158 -22.09 -22.22 20.41
CA PHE A 158 -23.06 -22.73 19.44
C PHE A 158 -23.34 -24.22 19.66
N ALA A 159 -24.07 -24.53 20.74
CA ALA A 159 -24.76 -25.81 20.94
C ALA A 159 -26.16 -25.55 21.52
#